data_AF-A0A5B9MA90-F1
#
_entry.id   AF-A0A5B9MA90-F1
#
_cell.length_a   1.000
_cell.length_b   1.000
_cell.length_c   1.000
_cell.angle_alpha   90.00
_cell.angle_beta   90.00
_cell.angle_gamma   90.00
#
_symmetry.space_group_name_H-M   'P 1'
#
loop_
_entity.id
_entity.type
_entity.pdbx_description
1 polymer ?
#
loop_
_entity_poly.entity_id
_entity_poly.type
_entity_poly.pdbx_seq_one_letter_code
_entity_poly.pdbx_strand_id
1 'polypeptide(L)'
;MQFDITSLIVGGLIGATVGVALAVPRVGRILACLISVALFVTGAGFLIWAISAVIRGDELRPLDWHQLYIASPAEALGVGGGLLIGGILVLVLALSLGGKTPVRRL
;
A
#
# COMPACT_ATOMS: atom_id res chain seq x y z
N MET A 1 -29.45 -1.91 -7.95
CA MET A 1 -28.13 -1.36 -7.58
C MET A 1 -28.21 -0.91 -6.14
N GLN A 2 -27.72 -1.73 -5.21
CA GLN A 2 -27.79 -1.47 -3.78
C GLN A 2 -26.58 -0.59 -3.42
N PHE A 3 -26.82 0.70 -3.19
CA PHE A 3 -25.79 1.58 -2.65
C PHE A 3 -25.56 1.18 -1.20
N ASP A 4 -24.51 0.40 -0.97
CA ASP A 4 -24.10 -0.02 0.36
C ASP A 4 -23.66 1.22 1.15
N ILE A 5 -24.35 1.52 2.26
CA ILE A 5 -24.07 2.68 3.11
C ILE A 5 -22.60 2.67 3.59
N THR A 6 -22.06 1.48 3.79
CA THR A 6 -20.64 1.22 4.07
C THR A 6 -19.72 1.76 2.98
N SER A 7 -20.05 1.57 1.70
CA SER A 7 -19.25 2.08 0.58
C SER A 7 -19.25 3.61 0.52
N LEU A 8 -20.38 4.25 0.87
CA LEU A 8 -20.51 5.70 0.94
C LEU A 8 -19.68 6.29 2.10
N ILE A 9 -19.73 5.66 3.27
CA ILE A 9 -18.98 6.09 4.45
C ILE A 9 -17.48 5.94 4.20
N VAL A 10 -17.04 4.78 3.69
CA VAL A 10 -15.63 4.52 3.39
C VAL A 10 -15.14 5.46 2.30
N GLY A 11 -15.89 5.63 1.21
CA GLY A 11 -15.55 6.55 0.13
C GLY A 11 -15.49 8.01 0.60
N GLY A 12 -16.42 8.45 1.44
CA GLY A 12 -16.42 9.79 2.04
C GLY A 12 -15.23 10.02 2.97
N LEU A 13 -14.85 9.02 3.78
CA LEU A 13 -13.70 9.10 4.68
C LEU A 13 -12.38 9.16 3.89
N ILE A 14 -12.25 8.36 2.84
CA ILE A 14 -11.10 8.40 1.91
C ILE A 14 -11.06 9.76 1.20
N GLY A 15 -12.18 10.26 0.69
CA GLY A 15 -12.24 11.58 0.04
C GLY A 15 -11.85 12.72 0.98
N ALA A 16 -12.35 12.71 2.22
CA ALA A 16 -12.00 13.72 3.23
C ALA A 16 -10.52 13.65 3.62
N THR A 17 -9.97 12.45 3.83
CA THR A 17 -8.54 12.27 4.16
C THR A 17 -7.63 12.72 3.02
N VAL A 18 -7.99 12.44 1.76
CA VAL A 18 -7.26 12.94 0.58
C VAL A 18 -7.37 14.47 0.49
N GLY A 19 -8.55 15.05 0.71
CA GLY A 19 -8.75 16.50 0.73
C GLY A 19 -7.89 17.19 1.78
N VAL A 20 -7.83 16.64 3.00
CA VAL A 20 -6.98 17.15 4.09
C VAL A 20 -5.49 16.95 3.77
N ALA A 21 -5.12 15.82 3.16
CA ALA A 21 -3.75 15.56 2.73
C ALA A 21 -3.25 16.57 1.69
N LEU A 22 -4.12 17.02 0.78
CA LEU A 22 -3.83 18.06 -0.21
C LEU A 22 -3.77 19.46 0.42
N ALA A 23 -4.64 19.74 1.39
CA ALA A 23 -4.67 21.03 2.08
C ALA A 23 -3.49 21.22 3.05
N VAL A 24 -3.02 20.14 3.69
CA VAL A 24 -1.97 20.18 4.70
C VAL A 24 -0.84 19.21 4.32
N PRO A 25 0.29 19.72 3.75
CA PRO A 25 1.39 18.88 3.26
C PRO A 25 2.00 17.97 4.33
N ARG A 26 1.98 18.40 5.60
CA ARG A 26 2.48 17.60 6.73
C ARG A 26 1.61 16.37 6.98
N VAL A 27 0.29 16.51 6.91
CA VAL A 27 -0.66 15.40 7.13
C VAL A 27 -0.59 14.43 5.95
N GLY A 28 -0.51 14.95 4.71
CA GLY A 28 -0.29 14.13 3.53
C GLY A 28 1.00 13.31 3.59
N ARG A 29 2.08 13.86 4.15
CA ARG A 29 3.35 13.13 4.35
C ARG A 29 3.22 11.99 5.36
N ILE A 30 2.56 12.23 6.49
CA ILE A 30 2.35 11.19 7.51
C ILE A 30 1.50 10.06 6.94
N LEU A 31 0.42 10.39 6.23
CA LEU A 31 -0.42 9.41 5.54
C LEU A 31 0.37 8.62 4.49
N ALA A 32 1.18 9.28 3.67
CA ALA A 32 2.01 8.61 2.67
C ALA A 32 3.04 7.67 3.32
N CYS A 33 3.66 8.05 4.43
CA CYS A 33 4.54 7.16 5.21
C CYS A 33 3.77 5.94 5.75
N LEU A 34 2.58 6.14 6.33
CA LEU A 34 1.76 5.03 6.83
C LEU A 34 1.34 4.08 5.72
N ILE A 35 0.92 4.62 4.57
CA ILE A 35 0.56 3.83 3.39
C ILE A 35 1.78 3.06 2.87
N SER A 36 2.95 3.70 2.83
CA SER A 36 4.19 3.04 2.43
C SER A 36 4.52 1.85 3.34
N VAL A 37 4.41 2.01 4.66
CA VAL A 37 4.64 0.92 5.62
C VAL A 37 3.64 -0.21 5.39
N ALA A 38 2.35 0.11 5.21
CA ALA A 38 1.32 -0.89 4.93
C ALA A 38 1.61 -1.66 3.63
N LEU A 39 1.96 -0.97 2.55
CA LEU A 39 2.35 -1.57 1.27
C LEU A 39 3.60 -2.45 1.42
N PHE A 40 4.58 -2.00 2.20
CA PHE A 40 5.82 -2.74 2.41
C PHE A 40 5.58 -4.03 3.20
N VAL A 41 4.84 -3.97 4.31
CA VAL A 41 4.51 -5.16 5.13
C VAL A 41 3.66 -6.14 4.33
N THR A 42 2.66 -5.64 3.59
CA THR A 42 1.80 -6.49 2.75
C THR A 42 2.60 -7.14 1.62
N GLY A 43 3.45 -6.37 0.93
CA GLY A 43 4.32 -6.87 -0.13
C GLY A 43 5.34 -7.89 0.37
N ALA A 44 5.97 -7.65 1.52
CA ALA A 44 6.86 -8.61 2.17
C ALA A 44 6.12 -9.89 2.57
N GLY A 45 4.89 -9.78 3.08
CA GLY A 45 4.04 -10.93 3.40
C GLY A 45 3.77 -11.79 2.17
N PHE A 46 3.39 -11.17 1.04
CA PHE A 46 3.19 -11.88 -0.23
C PHE A 46 4.48 -12.53 -0.74
N LEU A 47 5.64 -11.87 -0.60
CA LEU A 47 6.93 -12.45 -0.98
C LEU A 47 7.27 -13.67 -0.13
N ILE A 48 7.16 -13.57 1.20
CA ILE A 48 7.46 -14.68 2.12
C ILE A 48 6.52 -15.85 1.82
N TRP A 49 5.24 -15.56 1.61
CA TRP A 49 4.25 -16.57 1.27
C TRP A 49 4.58 -17.27 -0.05
N ALA A 50 4.87 -16.52 -1.11
CA ALA A 50 5.24 -17.08 -2.40
C ALA A 50 6.54 -17.90 -2.35
N ILE A 51 7.57 -17.39 -1.67
CA ILE A 51 8.85 -18.09 -1.49
C ILE A 51 8.64 -19.39 -0.70
N SER A 52 7.81 -19.36 0.34
CA SER A 52 7.52 -20.54 1.15
C SER A 52 6.84 -21.66 0.36
N ALA A 53 5.97 -21.31 -0.59
CA ALA A 53 5.34 -22.28 -1.49
C ALA A 53 6.34 -22.85 -2.52
N VAL A 54 7.20 -21.99 -3.10
CA VAL A 54 8.25 -22.42 -4.03
C VAL A 54 9.24 -23.39 -3.37
N ILE A 55 9.67 -23.12 -2.13
CA ILE A 55 10.62 -23.98 -1.40
C ILE A 55 10.00 -25.33 -1.03
N ARG A 56 8.71 -25.35 -0.68
CA ARG A 56 8.00 -26.59 -0.29
C ARG A 56 7.55 -27.42 -1.49
N GLY A 57 7.53 -26.85 -2.70
CA GLY A 57 6.98 -27.50 -3.88
C GLY A 57 5.46 -27.68 -3.84
N ASP A 58 4.80 -27.02 -2.88
CA ASP A 58 3.35 -27.07 -2.72
C ASP A 58 2.70 -26.06 -3.66
N GLU A 59 1.57 -26.44 -4.27
CA GLU A 59 0.70 -25.48 -4.96
C GLU A 59 0.20 -24.44 -3.95
N LEU A 60 0.28 -23.16 -4.30
CA LEU A 60 -0.24 -22.09 -3.45
C LEU A 60 -1.73 -22.31 -3.23
N ARG A 61 -2.14 -22.37 -1.96
CA ARG A 61 -3.57 -22.34 -1.64
C ARG A 61 -4.15 -21.04 -2.21
N PRO A 62 -5.17 -21.12 -3.08
CA PRO A 62 -5.73 -19.94 -3.71
C PRO A 62 -6.24 -18.98 -2.63
N LEU A 63 -5.74 -17.75 -2.67
CA LEU A 63 -6.20 -16.69 -1.78
C LEU A 63 -7.41 -16.02 -2.42
N ASP A 64 -8.62 -16.49 -2.13
CA ASP A 64 -9.86 -15.88 -2.63
C ASP A 64 -10.20 -14.61 -1.82
N TRP A 65 -9.47 -13.51 -2.09
CA TRP A 65 -9.79 -12.21 -1.49
C TRP A 65 -10.63 -11.37 -2.46
N HIS A 66 -11.95 -11.50 -2.33
CA HIS A 66 -13.02 -10.67 -2.91
C HIS A 66 -13.05 -10.46 -4.44
N GLN A 67 -11.96 -10.75 -5.17
CA GLN A 67 -11.77 -10.74 -6.64
C GLN A 67 -10.31 -11.01 -7.06
N LEU A 68 -9.35 -10.99 -6.12
CA LEU A 68 -7.94 -11.20 -6.41
C LEU A 68 -7.60 -12.69 -6.36
N TYR A 69 -7.74 -13.40 -7.49
CA TYR A 69 -7.37 -14.81 -7.60
C TYR A 69 -5.87 -14.93 -7.89
N ILE A 70 -5.09 -15.36 -6.90
CA ILE A 70 -3.65 -15.63 -7.05
C ILE A 70 -3.48 -17.15 -7.02
N ALA A 71 -3.25 -17.75 -8.19
CA ALA A 71 -3.11 -19.19 -8.34
C ALA A 71 -1.66 -19.64 -8.53
N SER A 72 -0.78 -18.73 -8.94
CA SER A 72 0.62 -19.07 -9.20
C SER A 72 1.61 -18.35 -8.27
N PRO A 73 2.77 -18.98 -7.96
CA PRO A 73 3.83 -18.32 -7.20
C PRO A 73 4.41 -17.12 -7.93
N ALA A 74 4.39 -17.14 -9.27
CA ALA A 74 4.81 -16.02 -10.09
C ALA A 74 3.89 -14.79 -9.91
N GLU A 75 2.57 -14.99 -9.83
CA GLU A 75 1.62 -13.91 -9.55
C GLU A 75 1.79 -13.38 -8.12
N ALA A 76 1.96 -14.25 -7.13
CA ALA A 76 2.19 -13.84 -5.74
C ALA A 76 3.49 -13.03 -5.60
N LEU A 77 4.57 -13.46 -6.28
CA LEU A 77 5.83 -12.71 -6.34
C LEU A 77 5.68 -11.38 -7.09
N GLY A 78 4.93 -11.36 -8.19
CA GLY A 78 4.66 -10.14 -8.97
C GLY A 78 3.87 -9.10 -8.17
N VAL A 79 2.80 -9.54 -7.50
CA VAL A 79 1.98 -8.68 -6.62
C VAL A 79 2.80 -8.20 -5.43
N GLY A 80 3.50 -9.10 -4.73
CA GLY A 80 4.34 -8.73 -3.59
C GLY A 80 5.48 -7.78 -3.97
N GLY A 81 6.14 -8.04 -5.09
CA GLY A 81 7.21 -7.18 -5.63
C GLY A 81 6.68 -5.81 -6.06
N GLY A 82 5.53 -5.76 -6.72
CA GLY A 82 4.86 -4.51 -7.10
C GLY A 82 4.47 -3.66 -5.89
N LEU A 83 3.94 -4.29 -4.83
CA LEU A 83 3.61 -3.61 -3.57
C LEU A 83 4.86 -3.06 -2.87
N LEU A 84 5.97 -3.81 -2.89
CA LEU A 84 7.25 -3.33 -2.33
C LEU A 84 7.80 -2.13 -3.09
N ILE A 85 7.87 -2.21 -4.43
CA ILE A 85 8.37 -1.11 -5.27
C ILE A 85 7.45 0.11 -5.13
N GLY A 86 6.14 -0.10 -5.15
CA GLY A 86 5.14 0.96 -4.95
C GLY A 86 5.27 1.62 -3.57
N GLY A 87 5.42 0.82 -2.51
CA GLY A 87 5.64 1.31 -1.15
C GLY A 87 6.92 2.15 -1.03
N ILE A 88 8.02 1.72 -1.65
CA ILE A 88 9.28 2.47 -1.69
C ILE A 88 9.11 3.78 -2.46
N LEU A 89 8.47 3.75 -3.64
CA LEU A 89 8.20 4.95 -4.44
C LEU A 89 7.39 5.98 -3.66
N VAL A 90 6.31 5.54 -3.00
CA VAL A 90 5.49 6.41 -2.15
C VAL A 90 6.32 7.01 -1.02
N LEU A 91 7.20 6.24 -0.39
CA LEU A 91 8.09 6.73 0.66
C LEU A 91 9.06 7.78 0.12
N VAL A 92 9.72 7.51 -1.01
CA VAL A 92 10.69 8.40 -1.64
C VAL A 92 10.02 9.71 -2.06
N LEU A 93 8.80 9.66 -2.61
CA LEU A 93 8.02 10.84 -2.93
C LEU A 93 7.62 11.62 -1.67
N ALA A 94 7.14 10.94 -0.63
CA ALA A 94 6.80 11.56 0.65
C ALA A 94 8.03 12.25 1.28
N LEU A 95 9.21 11.64 1.19
CA LEU A 95 10.44 12.19 1.73
C LEU A 95 11.00 13.33 0.87
N SER A 96 11.00 13.22 -0.45
CA SER A 96 11.54 14.24 -1.37
C SER A 96 10.71 15.52 -1.39
N LEU A 97 9.39 15.42 -1.35
CA LEU A 97 8.49 16.59 -1.36
C LEU A 97 8.53 17.42 -0.06
N GLY A 98 9.01 16.86 1.05
CA GLY A 98 9.10 17.55 2.33
C GLY A 98 10.51 18.02 2.73
N GLY A 99 11.46 18.09 1.79
CA GLY A 99 12.86 18.50 2.01
C GLY A 99 13.10 20.01 2.10
N LYS A 100 12.08 20.86 1.99
CA LYS A 100 12.20 22.33 2.13
C LYS A 100 11.63 22.82 3.46
N THR A 101 12.13 22.33 4.58
CA THR A 101 12.15 23.15 5.79
C THR A 101 13.40 24.02 5.71
N PRO A 102 13.29 25.34 5.43
CA PRO A 102 14.44 26.21 5.61
C PRO A 102 14.87 26.05 7.06
N VAL A 103 16.09 25.54 7.28
CA VAL A 103 16.78 25.62 8.55
C VAL A 103 16.87 27.11 8.85
N ARG A 104 15.89 27.63 9.60
CA ARG A 104 15.93 28.98 10.14
C ARG A 104 17.00 28.93 11.22
N ARG A 105 18.25 29.13 10.81
CA ARG A 105 19.34 29.47 11.73
C ARG A 105 18.89 30.76 12.41
N LEU A 106 18.50 30.64 13.67
CA LEU A 106 18.49 31.73 14.63
C LEU A 106 19.84 31.66 15.36
#